data_AF-A0A8J7XVF2-F1
#
_entry.id   AF-A0A8J7XVF2-F1
#
_cell.length_a   1.000
_cell.length_b   1.000
_cell.length_c   1.000
_cell.angle_alpha   90.00
_cell.angle_beta   90.00
_cell.angle_gamma   90.00
#
_symmetry.space_group_name_H-M   'P 1'
#
loop_
_entity.id
_entity.type
_entity.pdbx_description
1 polymer ?
#
loop_
_entity_poly.entity_id
_entity_poly.type
_entity_poly.pdbx_seq_one_letter_code
_entity_poly.pdbx_strand_id
1 'polypeptide(L)' 'MKLWKVGKVKKVFQVSHEELEFEFTDQISVFDNVVPTLIPR' A
#
# COMPACT_ATOMS: atom_id res chain seq x y z
N MET A 1 4.41 -14.20 -4.71
CA MET A 1 4.17 -12.78 -4.42
C MET A 1 5.47 -12.11 -4.06
N LYS A 2 5.91 -11.11 -4.83
CA LYS A 2 7.12 -10.33 -4.56
C LYS A 2 6.72 -8.88 -4.31
N LEU A 3 7.17 -8.29 -3.20
CA LEU A 3 6.93 -6.86 -2.97
C LEU A 3 7.61 -6.06 -4.07
N TRP A 4 6.82 -5.32 -4.83
CA TRP A 4 7.33 -4.51 -5.93
C TRP A 4 7.48 -3.06 -5.52
N LYS A 5 6.45 -2.47 -4.91
CA LYS A 5 6.46 -1.07 -4.49
C LYS A 5 5.62 -0.85 -3.24
N VAL A 6 6.11 0.02 -2.36
CA VAL A 6 5.36 0.54 -1.22
C VAL A 6 5.04 2.01 -1.48
N GLY A 7 3.76 2.36 -1.46
CA GLY A 7 3.27 3.74 -1.44
C GLY A 7 2.81 4.15 -0.04
N LYS A 8 2.35 5.40 0.11
CA LYS A 8 1.89 5.94 1.40
C LYS A 8 0.72 5.16 2.02
N VAL A 9 -0.20 4.66 1.19
CA VAL A 9 -1.46 4.02 1.63
C VAL A 9 -1.74 2.68 0.95
N LYS A 10 -0.82 2.20 0.10
CA LYS A 10 -0.99 0.97 -0.66
C LYS A 10 0.34 0.26 -0.86
N LYS A 11 0.29 -1.07 -0.91
CA LYS A 11 1.42 -1.90 -1.33
C LYS A 11 1.07 -2.57 -2.65
N VAL A 12 2.07 -2.70 -3.51
CA VAL A 12 1.94 -3.36 -4.81
C VAL A 12 2.85 -4.58 -4.80
N PHE A 13 2.27 -5.73 -5.08
CA PHE A 13 2.97 -7.00 -5.20
C PHE A 13 2.92 -7.47 -6.64
N GLN A 14 4.04 -7.98 -7.13
CA GLN A 14 4.06 -8.76 -8.36
C GLN A 14 3.63 -10.19 -8.02
N VAL A 15 2.54 -10.66 -8.63
CA VAL A 15 2.01 -12.01 -8.41
C VAL A 15 2.36 -12.94 -9.57
N SER A 16 2.44 -12.41 -10.79
CA SER A 16 2.92 -13.11 -11.99
C SER A 16 3.69 -12.15 -12.92
N HIS A 17 4.00 -12.58 -14.14
CA HIS A 17 4.63 -11.69 -15.14
C HIS A 17 3.66 -10.65 -15.69
N GLU A 18 2.36 -10.89 -15.61
CA GLU A 18 1.32 -10.05 -16.23
C GLU A 18 0.37 -9.44 -15.19
N GLU A 19 0.46 -9.86 -13.92
CA GLU A 19 -0.49 -9.47 -12.89
C GLU A 19 0.18 -8.84 -11.67
N LEU A 20 -0.57 -7.91 -11.09
CA LEU A 20 -0.21 -7.16 -9.90
C LEU A 20 -1.34 -7.21 -8.90
N GLU A 21 -0.98 -7.34 -7.64
CA GLU A 21 -1.91 -7.25 -6.52
C GLU A 21 -1.71 -5.93 -5.78
N PHE A 22 -2.84 -5.27 -5.49
CA PHE A 22 -2.89 -4.01 -4.76
C PHE A 22 -3.50 -4.24 -3.38
N GLU A 23 -2.68 -4.15 -2.34
CA GLU A 23 -3.13 -4.17 -0.95
C GLU A 23 -3.38 -2.74 -0.48
N PHE A 24 -4.65 -2.39 -0.27
CA PHE A 24 -5.04 -1.12 0.33
C PHE A 24 -4.92 -1.22 1.85
N THR A 25 -4.05 -0.38 2.41
CA THR A 25 -3.77 -0.38 3.85
C THR A 25 -4.69 0.60 4.57
N ASP A 26 -4.79 0.44 5.88
CA ASP A 26 -5.49 1.37 6.76
C ASP A 26 -4.64 2.63 7.10
N GLN A 27 -3.50 2.83 6.44
CA GLN A 27 -2.68 4.03 6.59
C GLN A 27 -3.36 5.24 5.93
N ILE A 28 -3.17 6.40 6.54
CA ILE A 28 -3.62 7.70 5.99
C ILE A 28 -2.43 8.65 5.83
N SER A 29 -2.51 9.52 4.82
CA SER A 29 -1.56 10.61 4.63
C SER A 29 -2.27 11.96 4.68
N VAL A 30 -1.68 12.90 5.42
CA VAL A 30 -2.12 14.30 5.52
C VAL A 30 -0.90 15.21 5.31
N PHE A 31 -1.06 16.28 4.53
CA PHE A 31 0.05 17.18 4.15
C PHE A 31 1.29 16.43 3.64
N ASP A 32 1.07 15.44 2.77
CA ASP A 32 2.10 14.56 2.23
C ASP A 32 2.88 13.69 3.24
N ASN A 33 2.50 13.68 4.51
CA ASN A 33 3.11 12.84 5.53
C ASN A 33 2.19 11.67 5.87
N VAL A 34 2.76 10.48 6.07
CA VAL A 34 2.00 9.33 6.60
C VAL A 34 1.86 9.52 8.12
N VAL A 35 0.64 9.38 8.63
CA VAL A 35 0.34 9.48 10.06
C VAL A 35 0.51 8.11 10.71
N PRO A 36 1.06 7.99 11.94
CA PRO A 36 1.28 6.69 12.59
C PRO A 36 -0.02 5.98 13.01
N THR A 37 -1.15 6.67 13.00
CA THR A 37 -2.47 6.11 13.33
C THR A 37 -3.09 5.44 12.11
N LEU A 38 -3.64 4.24 12.31
CA LEU A 38 -4.41 3.51 11.31
C LEU A 38 -5.90 3.85 11.42
N ILE A 39 -6.60 3.86 10.28
CA ILE A 39 -8.05 4.03 10.18
C ILE A 39 -8.68 2.65 9.99
N PRO A 40 -9.26 2.04 11.04
CA PRO A 40 -9.86 0.71 10.94
C PRO A 40 -11.09 0.72 10.03
N ARG A 41 -11.40 -0.45 9.45
CA ARG A 41 -12.54 -0.68 8.56
C ARG A 41 -13.85 -0.89 9.32
#